data_AF-A0A7C3J4C0-F1
#
_entry.id   AF-A0A7C3J4C0-F1
#
_cell.length_a   1.000
_cell.length_b   1.000
_cell.length_c   1.000
_cell.angle_alpha   90.00
_cell.angle_beta   90.00
_cell.angle_gamma   90.00
#
_symmetry.space_group_name_H-M   'P 1'
#
loop_
_entity.id
_entity.type
_entity.pdbx_description
1 polymer ?
#
loop_
_entity_poly.entity_id
_entity_poly.type
_entity_poly.pdbx_seq_one_letter_code
_entity_poly.pdbx_strand_id
1 'polypeptide(L)'
;MTSPVQIGIEDYRDKVFACWLGKNIGGTLGAPYECKKDVTHLTFYDPLPSKSAPNDDLDLQLAWLKCLEDRGVHIACGDLADYWVKYLSAYPWNEYGFCRRNLGRGLRPPISGCFENYYIDEMGSPIRSEIWACIAPGDPQLAAALAWHDAVLDHAGGEGVYGEMFWAALEAAAFVVSDPKTLIAIGLNMIPIWSRISRVIRDAVWCHDNAVPWAEARERVLRSFGHHNPCHAPQNHGFTILGWLYGADFGDKLCKAVNCGYDTDCTGATLGSVLGILGGTKGIPDRWRQPIGETIVLHKFTGDCDAPKDIAELTRRTEVVAKAMLPARSDAAEFARKTQAPADLSTLFRNEKALVALARDPMSAIERVEGYDIALHYCGEPVLRPGIAKRISVTVTQPAPDEDIPVELESVGLELPHGWTMEIPSPLSHGDDFILRADKVADRNSLGVTARWGGREVSAGFTILGPGEAQGYPCNVNVPRCDKCGARKEACVCKA
;
A
#
# COMPACT_ATOMS: atom_id res chain seq x y z
N MET A 1 8.31 31.42 -0.85
CA MET A 1 8.46 30.17 -0.08
C MET A 1 7.35 30.16 0.93
N THR A 2 6.43 29.19 0.83
CA THR A 2 5.44 28.94 1.87
C THR A 2 6.18 28.44 3.12
N SER A 3 5.79 28.90 4.30
CA SER A 3 6.40 28.40 5.54
C SER A 3 6.09 26.92 5.71
N PRO A 4 7.05 26.08 6.13
CA PRO A 4 6.83 24.66 6.29
C PRO A 4 5.80 24.38 7.38
N VAL A 5 5.03 23.31 7.19
CA VAL A 5 4.11 22.75 8.18
C VAL A 5 4.90 22.39 9.43
N GLN A 6 4.50 22.92 10.58
CA GLN A 6 5.19 22.67 11.84
C GLN A 6 4.52 21.49 12.55
N ILE A 7 5.28 20.45 12.88
CA ILE A 7 4.80 19.27 13.60
C ILE A 7 5.31 19.31 15.04
N GLY A 8 4.44 19.57 16.01
CA GLY A 8 4.81 19.61 17.42
C GLY A 8 5.16 18.22 17.93
N ILE A 9 6.37 17.99 18.46
CA ILE A 9 6.83 16.64 18.79
C ILE A 9 5.94 15.89 19.81
N GLU A 10 5.43 16.58 20.83
CA GLU A 10 4.56 15.95 21.83
C GLU A 10 3.17 15.64 21.28
N ASP A 11 2.63 16.53 20.43
CA ASP A 11 1.35 16.32 19.74
C ASP A 11 1.48 15.16 18.72
N TYR A 12 2.57 15.12 17.97
CA TYR A 12 2.91 14.02 17.08
C TYR A 12 2.94 12.67 17.80
N ARG A 13 3.65 12.56 18.94
CA ARG A 13 3.72 11.32 19.71
C ARG A 13 2.35 10.85 20.17
N ASP A 14 1.53 11.76 20.71
CA ASP A 14 0.17 11.44 21.15
C ASP A 14 -0.71 10.96 19.98
N LYS A 15 -0.62 11.65 18.84
CA LYS A 15 -1.36 11.29 17.62
C LYS A 15 -0.92 9.97 17.01
N VAL A 16 0.37 9.67 16.97
CA VAL A 16 0.88 8.36 16.50
C VAL A 16 0.47 7.25 17.44
N PHE A 17 0.56 7.45 18.76
CA PHE A 17 0.06 6.48 19.74
C PHE A 17 -1.44 6.22 19.55
N ALA A 18 -2.23 7.29 19.42
CA ALA A 18 -3.67 7.19 19.21
C ALA A 18 -4.04 6.58 17.85
N CYS A 19 -3.23 6.79 16.81
CA CYS A 19 -3.39 6.15 15.50
C CYS A 19 -3.39 4.62 15.66
N TRP A 20 -2.34 4.05 16.25
CA TRP A 20 -2.22 2.61 16.45
C TRP A 20 -3.29 2.06 17.40
N LEU A 21 -3.61 2.81 18.47
CA LEU A 21 -4.67 2.41 19.41
C LEU A 21 -6.04 2.40 18.73
N GLY A 22 -6.36 3.45 17.97
CA GLY A 22 -7.59 3.56 17.19
C GLY A 22 -7.71 2.42 16.17
N LYS A 23 -6.60 2.12 15.46
CA LYS A 23 -6.52 0.99 14.53
C LYS A 23 -6.86 -0.34 15.21
N ASN A 24 -6.22 -0.63 16.35
CA ASN A 24 -6.49 -1.85 17.12
C ASN A 24 -7.93 -1.93 17.63
N ILE A 25 -8.49 -0.81 18.10
CA ILE A 25 -9.88 -0.72 18.55
C ILE A 25 -10.85 -1.04 17.41
N GLY A 26 -10.64 -0.41 16.25
CA GLY A 26 -11.48 -0.55 15.07
C GLY A 26 -11.40 -1.92 14.44
N GLY A 27 -10.19 -2.44 14.22
CA GLY A 27 -9.96 -3.78 13.69
C GLY A 27 -10.56 -4.85 14.60
N THR A 28 -10.39 -4.73 15.92
CA THR A 28 -10.98 -5.68 16.88
C THR A 28 -12.51 -5.58 16.94
N LEU A 29 -13.09 -4.39 16.74
CA LEU A 29 -14.55 -4.23 16.65
C LEU A 29 -15.10 -4.96 15.41
N GLY A 30 -14.41 -4.84 14.28
CA GLY A 30 -14.84 -5.40 13.01
C GLY A 30 -14.54 -6.88 12.83
N ALA A 31 -13.48 -7.43 13.44
CA ALA A 31 -13.01 -8.80 13.21
C ALA A 31 -14.09 -9.89 13.36
N PRO A 32 -15.01 -9.86 14.36
CA PRO A 32 -16.06 -10.88 14.47
C PRO A 32 -17.09 -10.88 13.32
N TYR A 33 -17.12 -9.81 12.52
CA TYR A 33 -18.08 -9.57 11.45
C TYR A 33 -17.44 -9.58 10.06
N GLU A 34 -16.13 -9.83 9.97
CA GLU A 34 -15.39 -9.87 8.72
C GLU A 34 -16.07 -10.83 7.73
N CYS A 35 -16.10 -10.43 6.46
CA CYS A 35 -16.75 -11.11 5.35
C CYS A 35 -18.28 -11.25 5.44
N LYS A 36 -18.95 -10.80 6.51
CA LYS A 36 -20.43 -10.78 6.59
C LYS A 36 -20.97 -9.57 5.83
N LYS A 37 -21.80 -9.80 4.81
CA LYS A 37 -22.27 -8.74 3.90
C LYS A 37 -23.55 -8.04 4.34
N ASP A 38 -24.23 -8.59 5.35
CA ASP A 38 -25.47 -8.02 5.86
C ASP A 38 -25.17 -6.81 6.74
N VAL A 39 -26.14 -5.91 6.85
CA VAL A 39 -26.09 -4.81 7.81
C VAL A 39 -26.06 -5.39 9.22
N THR A 40 -25.17 -4.88 10.08
CA THR A 40 -25.17 -5.19 11.51
C THR A 40 -25.72 -4.03 12.34
N HIS A 41 -25.89 -4.24 13.65
CA HIS A 41 -26.50 -3.25 14.56
C HIS A 41 -25.66 -3.05 15.83
N LEU A 42 -24.33 -3.05 15.67
CA LEU A 42 -23.39 -2.80 16.76
C LEU A 42 -23.58 -1.40 17.30
N THR A 43 -23.55 -1.30 18.62
CA THR A 43 -23.45 -0.05 19.38
C THR A 43 -22.21 -0.02 20.29
N PHE A 44 -21.56 -1.18 20.41
CA PHE A 44 -20.33 -1.44 21.13
C PHE A 44 -19.73 -2.76 20.64
N TYR A 45 -18.67 -3.25 21.26
CA TYR A 45 -18.12 -4.59 21.01
C TYR A 45 -19.15 -5.70 21.27
N ASP A 46 -19.28 -6.62 20.32
CA ASP A 46 -20.02 -7.87 20.48
C ASP A 46 -19.33 -8.98 19.66
N PRO A 47 -18.65 -9.96 20.29
CA PRO A 47 -18.44 -10.10 21.73
C PRO A 47 -17.48 -9.03 22.29
N LEU A 48 -17.51 -8.85 23.62
CA LEU A 48 -16.53 -8.00 24.31
C LEU A 48 -15.12 -8.63 24.22
N PRO A 49 -14.11 -7.94 23.68
CA PRO A 49 -12.75 -8.47 23.59
C PRO A 49 -12.05 -8.44 24.95
N SER A 50 -10.99 -9.23 25.06
CA SER A 50 -10.06 -9.24 26.22
C SER A 50 -8.66 -8.73 25.87
N LYS A 51 -8.40 -8.52 24.58
CA LYS A 51 -7.18 -8.00 23.98
C LYS A 51 -7.45 -7.61 22.52
N SER A 52 -6.49 -6.95 21.88
CA SER A 52 -6.50 -6.74 20.42
C SER A 52 -6.61 -8.07 19.66
N ALA A 53 -7.40 -8.05 18.58
CA ALA A 53 -7.41 -9.14 17.61
C ALA A 53 -6.09 -9.13 16.81
N PRO A 54 -5.44 -10.28 16.60
CA PRO A 54 -4.33 -10.35 15.64
C PRO A 54 -4.87 -10.11 14.23
N ASN A 55 -4.28 -9.15 13.52
CA ASN A 55 -4.72 -8.81 12.17
C ASN A 55 -3.56 -8.40 11.25
N ASP A 56 -3.65 -8.73 9.96
CA ASP A 56 -2.69 -8.30 8.95
C ASP A 56 -2.62 -6.78 8.79
N ASP A 57 -3.72 -6.06 9.08
CA ASP A 57 -3.78 -4.59 9.05
C ASP A 57 -2.59 -3.91 9.75
N LEU A 58 -2.21 -4.43 10.93
CA LEU A 58 -1.07 -3.91 11.68
C LEU A 58 0.20 -4.67 11.35
N ASP A 59 0.15 -6.00 11.25
CA ASP A 59 1.33 -6.85 11.15
C ASP A 59 2.20 -6.53 9.93
N LEU A 60 1.58 -6.26 8.78
CA LEU A 60 2.32 -5.93 7.54
C LEU A 60 3.07 -4.59 7.70
N GLN A 61 2.48 -3.63 8.40
CA GLN A 61 3.13 -2.35 8.70
C GLN A 61 4.34 -2.49 9.63
N LEU A 62 4.35 -3.51 10.50
CA LEU A 62 5.52 -3.79 11.34
C LEU A 62 6.71 -4.29 10.51
N ALA A 63 6.46 -5.03 9.43
CA ALA A 63 7.52 -5.40 8.48
C ALA A 63 8.08 -4.17 7.75
N TRP A 64 7.25 -3.17 7.47
CA TRP A 64 7.67 -1.89 6.87
C TRP A 64 8.47 -1.03 7.83
N LEU A 65 8.04 -0.93 9.08
CA LEU A 65 8.85 -0.32 10.13
C LEU A 65 10.23 -0.97 10.22
N LYS A 66 10.27 -2.30 10.24
CA LYS A 66 11.53 -3.05 10.28
C LYS A 66 12.41 -2.80 9.04
N CYS A 67 11.82 -2.70 7.86
CA CYS A 67 12.52 -2.32 6.63
C CYS A 67 13.16 -0.93 6.75
N LEU A 68 12.40 0.06 7.21
CA LEU A 68 12.86 1.43 7.37
C LEU A 68 13.97 1.57 8.43
N GLU A 69 13.90 0.80 9.51
CA GLU A 69 14.94 0.77 10.54
C GLU A 69 16.25 0.16 10.03
N ASP A 70 16.17 -0.89 9.20
CA ASP A 70 17.33 -1.62 8.71
C ASP A 70 17.94 -0.99 7.45
N ARG A 71 17.13 -0.40 6.57
CA ARG A 71 17.54 0.16 5.26
C ARG A 71 17.59 1.69 5.23
N GLY A 72 16.99 2.37 6.21
CA GLY A 72 16.81 3.81 6.22
C GLY A 72 15.60 4.28 5.41
N VAL A 73 15.48 5.60 5.20
CA VAL A 73 14.26 6.24 4.67
C VAL A 73 14.19 6.35 3.14
N HIS A 74 15.27 5.97 2.45
CA HIS A 74 15.37 5.98 0.97
C HIS A 74 15.15 4.58 0.39
N ILE A 75 14.07 3.92 0.80
CA ILE A 75 13.69 2.57 0.33
C ILE A 75 13.22 2.56 -1.13
N ALA A 76 13.43 1.43 -1.80
CA ALA A 76 12.82 1.09 -3.09
C ALA A 76 11.79 -0.05 -2.94
N CYS A 77 10.96 -0.27 -3.97
CA CYS A 77 10.01 -1.41 -3.98
C CYS A 77 10.73 -2.76 -3.76
N GLY A 78 11.96 -2.89 -4.27
CA GLY A 78 12.78 -4.08 -4.09
C GLY A 78 13.16 -4.35 -2.63
N ASP A 79 13.39 -3.33 -1.82
CA ASP A 79 13.66 -3.48 -0.38
C ASP A 79 12.43 -4.02 0.34
N LEU A 80 11.25 -3.46 0.05
CA LEU A 80 9.99 -3.94 0.60
C LEU A 80 9.70 -5.39 0.18
N ALA A 81 9.99 -5.75 -1.08
CA ALA A 81 9.81 -7.11 -1.57
C ALA A 81 10.71 -8.12 -0.82
N ASP A 82 11.93 -7.74 -0.47
CA ASP A 82 12.82 -8.60 0.33
C ASP A 82 12.24 -8.86 1.73
N TYR A 83 11.66 -7.83 2.35
CA TYR A 83 11.04 -7.92 3.68
C TYR A 83 9.72 -8.69 3.62
N TRP A 84 8.95 -8.56 2.54
CA TRP A 84 7.78 -9.38 2.28
C TRP A 84 8.14 -10.86 2.21
N VAL A 85 9.17 -11.22 1.44
CA VAL A 85 9.65 -12.61 1.37
C VAL A 85 10.13 -13.10 2.74
N LYS A 86 10.81 -12.26 3.51
CA LYS A 86 11.37 -12.65 4.80
C LYS A 86 10.30 -12.86 5.89
N TYR A 87 9.32 -11.97 6.00
CA TYR A 87 8.41 -11.93 7.15
C TYR A 87 6.94 -12.18 6.82
N LEU A 88 6.52 -12.06 5.56
CA LEU A 88 5.10 -12.09 5.18
C LEU A 88 4.75 -13.30 4.29
N SER A 89 5.71 -14.19 4.02
CA SER A 89 5.55 -15.32 3.10
C SER A 89 4.42 -16.30 3.44
N ALA A 90 4.05 -16.43 4.72
CA ALA A 90 3.07 -17.40 5.18
C ALA A 90 1.63 -16.97 4.94
N TYR A 91 1.38 -15.67 4.73
CA TYR A 91 0.05 -15.15 4.44
C TYR A 91 -0.50 -15.74 3.13
N PRO A 92 -1.67 -16.40 3.18
CA PRO A 92 -2.23 -17.07 2.02
C PRO A 92 -3.26 -16.21 1.29
N TRP A 93 -3.70 -15.08 1.83
CA TRP A 93 -4.90 -14.39 1.37
C TRP A 93 -4.64 -13.69 0.05
N ASN A 94 -5.53 -13.93 -0.91
CA ASN A 94 -5.74 -13.16 -2.13
C ASN A 94 -4.43 -12.53 -2.66
N GLU A 95 -4.38 -11.20 -2.75
CA GLU A 95 -3.24 -10.38 -3.19
C GLU A 95 -1.88 -10.80 -2.58
N TYR A 96 -1.80 -11.09 -1.29
CA TYR A 96 -0.55 -11.43 -0.59
C TYR A 96 -0.01 -12.77 -1.08
N GLY A 97 -0.91 -13.73 -1.27
CA GLY A 97 -0.59 -15.04 -1.80
C GLY A 97 -0.03 -14.95 -3.23
N PHE A 98 -0.66 -14.12 -4.07
CA PHE A 98 -0.23 -13.91 -5.46
C PHE A 98 1.06 -13.10 -5.56
N CYS A 99 1.21 -12.05 -4.77
CA CYS A 99 2.46 -11.32 -4.60
C CYS A 99 3.60 -12.30 -4.26
N ARG A 100 3.41 -13.12 -3.22
CA ARG A 100 4.43 -14.09 -2.82
C ARG A 100 4.70 -15.15 -3.89
N ARG A 101 3.67 -15.61 -4.61
CA ARG A 101 3.82 -16.50 -5.77
C ARG A 101 4.70 -15.86 -6.85
N ASN A 102 4.43 -14.60 -7.21
CA ASN A 102 5.18 -13.85 -8.21
C ASN A 102 6.63 -13.60 -7.80
N LEU A 103 6.85 -13.13 -6.57
CA LEU A 103 8.20 -12.99 -6.01
C LEU A 103 8.95 -14.34 -6.02
N GLY A 104 8.25 -15.44 -5.73
CA GLY A 104 8.82 -16.80 -5.79
C GLY A 104 9.15 -17.30 -7.20
N ARG A 105 8.59 -16.66 -8.24
CA ARG A 105 8.95 -16.87 -9.64
C ARG A 105 10.11 -15.98 -10.11
N GLY A 106 10.54 -15.01 -9.30
CA GLY A 106 11.57 -14.03 -9.65
C GLY A 106 11.01 -12.76 -10.30
N LEU A 107 9.69 -12.60 -10.36
CA LEU A 107 9.03 -11.38 -10.81
C LEU A 107 9.06 -10.36 -9.66
N ARG A 108 9.81 -9.28 -9.83
CA ARG A 108 9.99 -8.20 -8.86
C ARG A 108 8.95 -7.10 -9.10
N PRO A 109 8.58 -6.29 -8.09
CA PRO A 109 7.60 -5.23 -8.28
C PRO A 109 8.06 -4.21 -9.33
N PRO A 110 7.13 -3.52 -10.02
CA PRO A 110 5.67 -3.60 -9.87
C PRO A 110 4.97 -4.86 -10.42
N ILE A 111 5.53 -5.57 -11.41
CA ILE A 111 4.84 -6.68 -12.10
C ILE A 111 4.41 -7.80 -11.14
N SER A 112 5.08 -7.94 -9.99
CA SER A 112 4.70 -8.88 -8.94
C SER A 112 3.28 -8.66 -8.41
N GLY A 113 2.77 -7.43 -8.46
CA GLY A 113 1.46 -7.09 -7.97
C GLY A 113 0.33 -7.47 -8.92
N CYS A 114 0.56 -7.44 -10.23
CA CYS A 114 -0.52 -7.57 -11.21
C CYS A 114 -0.49 -8.85 -12.05
N PHE A 115 0.66 -9.50 -12.22
CA PHE A 115 0.74 -10.67 -13.09
C PHE A 115 0.00 -11.88 -12.50
N GLU A 116 -1.04 -12.35 -13.20
CA GLU A 116 -1.93 -13.43 -12.75
C GLU A 116 -2.58 -13.17 -11.37
N ASN A 117 -2.64 -11.92 -10.93
CA ASN A 117 -3.29 -11.53 -9.67
C ASN A 117 -4.64 -10.89 -9.96
N TYR A 118 -5.73 -11.53 -9.51
CA TYR A 118 -7.10 -11.06 -9.73
C TYR A 118 -7.63 -10.19 -8.58
N TYR A 119 -6.80 -9.93 -7.56
CA TYR A 119 -7.19 -9.30 -6.30
C TYR A 119 -6.54 -7.91 -6.13
N ILE A 120 -6.09 -7.29 -7.22
CA ILE A 120 -5.42 -5.97 -7.20
C ILE A 120 -6.35 -4.81 -6.79
N ASP A 121 -7.66 -5.06 -6.71
CA ASP A 121 -8.68 -4.09 -6.34
C ASP A 121 -9.18 -4.28 -4.90
N GLU A 122 -8.42 -4.97 -4.04
CA GLU A 122 -8.80 -5.30 -2.65
C GLU A 122 -8.15 -4.41 -1.58
N MET A 123 -8.57 -4.60 -0.33
CA MET A 123 -8.21 -3.76 0.82
C MET A 123 -6.81 -4.02 1.38
N GLY A 124 -6.10 -5.06 0.96
CA GLY A 124 -4.86 -5.46 1.60
C GLY A 124 -3.73 -4.43 1.55
N SER A 125 -3.69 -3.57 0.53
CA SER A 125 -2.80 -2.39 0.51
C SER A 125 -3.36 -1.22 1.32
N PRO A 126 -4.62 -0.77 1.13
CA PRO A 126 -5.23 0.33 1.90
C PRO A 126 -5.04 0.26 3.42
N ILE A 127 -5.12 -0.94 4.01
CA ILE A 127 -4.96 -1.14 5.46
C ILE A 127 -3.53 -0.89 5.98
N ARG A 128 -2.56 -0.64 5.10
CA ARG A 128 -1.14 -0.40 5.44
C ARG A 128 -0.76 1.08 5.45
N SER A 129 -1.71 1.97 5.14
CA SER A 129 -1.47 3.41 4.94
C SER A 129 -0.88 4.16 6.15
N GLU A 130 -1.20 3.73 7.38
CA GLU A 130 -0.88 4.50 8.59
C GLU A 130 0.62 4.66 8.83
N ILE A 131 1.45 3.66 8.50
CA ILE A 131 2.91 3.75 8.70
C ILE A 131 3.49 4.86 7.84
N TRP A 132 3.02 5.01 6.60
CA TRP A 132 3.47 6.04 5.68
C TRP A 132 3.04 7.43 6.14
N ALA A 133 1.81 7.56 6.65
CA ALA A 133 1.32 8.79 7.26
C ALA A 133 2.09 9.18 8.52
N CYS A 134 2.38 8.21 9.40
CA CYS A 134 3.04 8.46 10.68
C CYS A 134 4.53 8.79 10.53
N ILE A 135 5.19 8.41 9.42
CA ILE A 135 6.58 8.80 9.15
C ILE A 135 6.70 10.06 8.27
N ALA A 136 5.64 10.45 7.56
CA ALA A 136 5.55 11.68 6.78
C ALA A 136 4.42 12.63 7.27
N PRO A 137 4.33 12.95 8.58
CA PRO A 137 3.24 13.76 9.11
C PRO A 137 3.28 15.18 8.52
N GLY A 138 2.14 15.68 8.06
CA GLY A 138 2.03 17.00 7.43
C GLY A 138 2.52 17.06 5.98
N ASP A 139 2.92 15.94 5.37
CA ASP A 139 3.34 15.86 3.96
C ASP A 139 2.54 14.80 3.18
N PRO A 140 1.33 15.13 2.71
CA PRO A 140 0.41 14.17 2.09
C PRO A 140 0.93 13.52 0.80
N GLN A 141 1.66 14.27 -0.03
CA GLN A 141 2.21 13.73 -1.28
C GLN A 141 3.38 12.77 -1.04
N LEU A 142 4.20 13.03 -0.03
CA LEU A 142 5.27 12.10 0.35
C LEU A 142 4.68 10.79 0.89
N ALA A 143 3.66 10.88 1.76
CA ALA A 143 2.95 9.71 2.27
C ALA A 143 2.30 8.90 1.14
N ALA A 144 1.63 9.55 0.18
CA ALA A 144 1.05 8.88 -0.98
C ALA A 144 2.11 8.20 -1.88
N ALA A 145 3.25 8.86 -2.13
CA ALA A 145 4.32 8.29 -2.93
C ALA A 145 4.96 7.06 -2.25
N LEU A 146 5.12 7.10 -0.93
CA LEU A 146 5.58 5.96 -0.13
C LEU A 146 4.58 4.79 -0.16
N ALA A 147 3.28 5.09 0.01
CA ALA A 147 2.21 4.11 -0.12
C ALA A 147 2.17 3.46 -1.51
N TRP A 148 2.47 4.20 -2.57
CA TRP A 148 2.60 3.59 -3.91
C TRP A 148 3.72 2.54 -3.97
N HIS A 149 4.87 2.82 -3.36
CA HIS A 149 6.00 1.87 -3.34
C HIS A 149 5.65 0.55 -2.64
N ASP A 150 4.78 0.62 -1.62
CA ASP A 150 4.19 -0.53 -0.93
C ASP A 150 3.14 -1.24 -1.80
N ALA A 151 2.08 -0.53 -2.17
CA ALA A 151 0.91 -1.11 -2.82
C ALA A 151 1.22 -1.86 -4.12
N VAL A 152 2.23 -1.43 -4.89
CA VAL A 152 2.56 -2.10 -6.17
C VAL A 152 3.19 -3.48 -5.99
N LEU A 153 3.57 -3.89 -4.77
CA LEU A 153 4.04 -5.25 -4.53
C LEU A 153 2.96 -6.28 -4.83
N ASP A 154 1.71 -5.98 -4.48
CA ASP A 154 0.56 -6.89 -4.46
C ASP A 154 -0.70 -6.35 -5.16
N HIS A 155 -0.74 -5.06 -5.54
CA HIS A 155 -1.92 -4.41 -6.17
C HIS A 155 -1.60 -3.57 -7.42
N ALA A 156 -0.43 -3.73 -8.04
CA ALA A 156 0.01 -2.88 -9.15
C ALA A 156 -1.07 -2.61 -10.22
N GLY A 157 -1.39 -1.34 -10.46
CA GLY A 157 -2.39 -0.91 -11.45
C GLY A 157 -3.85 -1.03 -11.04
N GLY A 158 -4.15 -1.57 -9.86
CA GLY A 158 -5.52 -1.73 -9.33
C GLY A 158 -5.96 -0.64 -8.37
N GLU A 159 -7.21 -0.73 -7.93
CA GLU A 159 -7.85 0.19 -7.00
C GLU A 159 -7.25 0.13 -5.59
N GLY A 160 -6.58 -0.96 -5.21
CA GLY A 160 -5.88 -1.07 -3.93
C GLY A 160 -4.77 -0.01 -3.79
N VAL A 161 -3.99 0.21 -4.87
CA VAL A 161 -2.97 1.28 -4.91
C VAL A 161 -3.57 2.64 -4.63
N TYR A 162 -4.69 2.97 -5.28
CA TYR A 162 -5.34 4.26 -5.07
C TYR A 162 -5.92 4.38 -3.65
N GLY A 163 -6.44 3.29 -3.08
CA GLY A 163 -6.93 3.29 -1.72
C GLY A 163 -5.84 3.57 -0.68
N GLU A 164 -4.68 2.93 -0.79
CA GLU A 164 -3.56 3.18 0.13
C GLU A 164 -3.02 4.60 0.01
N MET A 165 -2.83 5.09 -1.23
CA MET A 165 -2.40 6.46 -1.48
C MET A 165 -3.38 7.49 -0.91
N PHE A 166 -4.70 7.23 -1.04
CA PHE A 166 -5.74 8.11 -0.51
C PHE A 166 -5.66 8.22 1.01
N TRP A 167 -5.62 7.09 1.72
CA TRP A 167 -5.60 7.09 3.19
C TRP A 167 -4.28 7.62 3.74
N ALA A 168 -3.13 7.23 3.18
CA ALA A 168 -1.83 7.70 3.65
C ALA A 168 -1.72 9.23 3.57
N ALA A 169 -2.21 9.82 2.48
CA ALA A 169 -2.22 11.27 2.30
C ALA A 169 -3.18 11.98 3.28
N LEU A 170 -4.39 11.42 3.44
CA LEU A 170 -5.41 11.95 4.32
C LEU A 170 -4.94 11.94 5.78
N GLU A 171 -4.39 10.82 6.22
CA GLU A 171 -3.88 10.61 7.58
C GLU A 171 -2.65 11.49 7.84
N ALA A 172 -1.74 11.63 6.87
CA ALA A 172 -0.61 12.57 6.98
C ALA A 172 -1.09 14.01 7.18
N ALA A 173 -2.14 14.43 6.46
CA ALA A 173 -2.75 15.75 6.64
C ALA A 173 -3.48 15.91 7.99
N ALA A 174 -4.03 14.83 8.54
CA ALA A 174 -4.78 14.83 9.81
C ALA A 174 -3.91 15.21 11.03
N PHE A 175 -2.58 15.17 10.90
CA PHE A 175 -1.67 15.71 11.91
C PHE A 175 -1.84 17.22 12.10
N VAL A 176 -2.29 17.96 11.08
CA VAL A 176 -2.40 19.44 11.13
C VAL A 176 -3.75 20.01 10.71
N VAL A 177 -4.60 19.23 10.05
CA VAL A 177 -5.97 19.59 9.65
C VAL A 177 -6.97 18.69 10.36
N SER A 178 -8.09 19.27 10.84
CA SER A 178 -9.13 18.53 11.56
C SER A 178 -10.47 18.43 10.82
N ASP A 179 -10.69 19.21 9.76
CA ASP A 179 -11.95 19.21 9.01
C ASP A 179 -12.06 17.96 8.10
N PRO A 180 -13.05 17.07 8.30
CA PRO A 180 -13.15 15.82 7.54
C PRO A 180 -13.24 16.02 6.03
N LYS A 181 -13.98 17.02 5.56
CA LYS A 181 -14.16 17.24 4.12
C LYS A 181 -12.89 17.74 3.46
N THR A 182 -12.15 18.61 4.14
CA THR A 182 -10.83 19.09 3.69
C THR A 182 -9.85 17.93 3.60
N LEU A 183 -9.81 17.05 4.61
CA LEU A 183 -8.96 15.86 4.63
C LEU A 183 -9.30 14.88 3.50
N ILE A 184 -10.59 14.61 3.27
CA ILE A 184 -11.06 13.80 2.14
C ILE A 184 -10.65 14.44 0.81
N ALA A 185 -10.75 15.76 0.67
CA ALA A 185 -10.34 16.46 -0.54
C ALA A 185 -8.82 16.36 -0.79
N ILE A 186 -8.00 16.43 0.26
CA ILE A 186 -6.54 16.24 0.18
C ILE A 186 -6.22 14.82 -0.31
N GLY A 187 -6.80 13.79 0.31
CA GLY A 187 -6.59 12.40 -0.12
C GLY A 187 -7.02 12.16 -1.57
N LEU A 188 -8.21 12.68 -1.95
CA LEU A 188 -8.73 12.56 -3.32
C LEU A 188 -7.83 13.24 -4.37
N ASN A 189 -7.00 14.19 -3.97
CA ASN A 189 -6.11 14.90 -4.87
C ASN A 189 -4.82 14.11 -5.19
N MET A 190 -4.54 13.04 -4.44
CA MET A 190 -3.38 12.17 -4.67
C MET A 190 -3.65 11.01 -5.61
N ILE A 191 -4.90 10.85 -6.07
CA ILE A 191 -5.33 9.70 -6.86
C ILE A 191 -6.05 10.11 -8.15
N PRO A 192 -6.10 9.24 -9.18
CA PRO A 192 -6.79 9.57 -10.40
C PRO A 192 -8.30 9.80 -10.18
N ILE A 193 -8.82 10.91 -10.69
CA ILE A 193 -10.25 11.27 -10.54
C ILE A 193 -11.21 10.20 -11.10
N TRP A 194 -10.75 9.40 -12.08
CA TRP A 194 -11.51 8.36 -12.75
C TRP A 194 -11.51 7.02 -12.00
N SER A 195 -10.65 6.84 -10.98
CA SER A 195 -10.61 5.62 -10.15
C SER A 195 -11.96 5.36 -9.47
N ARG A 196 -12.28 4.09 -9.22
CA ARG A 196 -13.48 3.70 -8.47
C ARG A 196 -13.40 4.19 -7.03
N ILE A 197 -12.21 4.20 -6.43
CA ILE A 197 -11.96 4.79 -5.10
C ILE A 197 -12.34 6.27 -5.06
N SER A 198 -11.87 7.09 -5.99
CA SER A 198 -12.24 8.52 -6.06
C SER A 198 -13.76 8.69 -6.17
N ARG A 199 -14.40 7.90 -7.02
CA ARG A 199 -15.84 8.02 -7.30
C ARG A 199 -16.72 7.59 -6.14
N VAL A 200 -16.41 6.48 -5.47
CA VAL A 200 -17.21 5.98 -4.33
C VAL A 200 -17.10 6.91 -3.12
N ILE A 201 -15.91 7.45 -2.85
CA ILE A 201 -15.70 8.43 -1.77
C ILE A 201 -16.52 9.70 -2.05
N ARG A 202 -16.47 10.22 -3.29
CA ARG A 202 -17.28 11.39 -3.68
C ARG A 202 -18.78 11.12 -3.59
N ASP A 203 -19.23 9.91 -3.93
CA ASP A 203 -20.65 9.52 -3.81
C ASP A 203 -21.08 9.43 -2.34
N ALA A 204 -20.23 8.89 -1.46
CA ALA A 204 -20.49 8.85 -0.01
C ALA A 204 -20.56 10.25 0.62
N VAL A 205 -19.63 11.15 0.25
CA VAL A 205 -19.67 12.57 0.65
C VAL A 205 -20.94 13.25 0.12
N TRP A 206 -21.30 13.00 -1.14
CA TRP A 206 -22.52 13.56 -1.73
C TRP A 206 -23.78 13.10 -0.98
N CYS A 207 -23.85 11.82 -0.59
CA CYS A 207 -24.96 11.30 0.19
C CYS A 207 -25.12 12.04 1.51
N HIS A 208 -24.01 12.23 2.23
CA HIS A 208 -24.00 12.98 3.47
C HIS A 208 -24.47 14.43 3.26
N ASP A 209 -23.94 15.10 2.24
CA ASP A 209 -24.23 16.52 1.98
C ASP A 209 -25.65 16.79 1.50
N ASN A 210 -26.31 15.77 0.95
CA ASN A 210 -27.70 15.83 0.53
C ASN A 210 -28.64 15.13 1.52
N ALA A 211 -28.19 14.89 2.76
CA ALA A 211 -28.97 14.29 3.84
C ALA A 211 -29.65 12.96 3.47
N VAL A 212 -29.04 12.16 2.59
CA VAL A 212 -29.49 10.80 2.28
C VAL A 212 -29.35 9.96 3.55
N PRO A 213 -30.38 9.22 4.01
CA PRO A 213 -30.28 8.40 5.20
C PRO A 213 -29.13 7.38 5.10
N TRP A 214 -28.41 7.13 6.20
CA TRP A 214 -27.21 6.25 6.22
C TRP A 214 -27.46 4.89 5.56
N ALA A 215 -28.60 4.25 5.87
CA ALA A 215 -28.95 2.95 5.28
C ALA A 215 -29.14 3.04 3.75
N GLU A 216 -29.78 4.10 3.26
CA GLU A 216 -29.96 4.32 1.81
C GLU A 216 -28.63 4.66 1.12
N ALA A 217 -27.76 5.41 1.80
CA ALA A 217 -26.42 5.72 1.29
C ALA A 217 -25.55 4.46 1.16
N ARG A 218 -25.63 3.54 2.14
CA ARG A 218 -24.98 2.22 2.07
C ARG A 218 -25.48 1.41 0.86
N GLU A 219 -26.79 1.31 0.69
CA GLU A 219 -27.37 0.58 -0.46
C GLU A 219 -26.98 1.23 -1.80
N ARG A 220 -26.88 2.56 -1.84
CA ARG A 220 -26.40 3.27 -3.02
C ARG A 220 -24.93 2.95 -3.34
N VAL A 221 -24.05 2.93 -2.33
CA VAL A 221 -22.65 2.51 -2.49
C VAL A 221 -22.59 1.09 -3.08
N LEU A 222 -23.37 0.16 -2.53
CA LEU A 222 -23.41 -1.22 -3.02
C LEU A 222 -23.94 -1.34 -4.45
N ARG A 223 -24.99 -0.58 -4.80
CA ARG A 223 -25.56 -0.61 -6.15
C ARG A 223 -24.57 -0.15 -7.22
N SER A 224 -23.74 0.84 -6.90
CA SER A 224 -22.82 1.45 -7.86
C SER A 224 -21.42 0.82 -7.84
N PHE A 225 -20.96 0.35 -6.67
CA PHE A 225 -19.56 -0.02 -6.44
C PHE A 225 -19.37 -1.38 -5.76
N GLY A 226 -20.44 -2.03 -5.30
CA GLY A 226 -20.41 -3.32 -4.63
C GLY A 226 -19.83 -4.44 -5.49
N HIS A 227 -19.27 -5.44 -4.82
CA HIS A 227 -18.63 -6.58 -5.44
C HIS A 227 -18.92 -7.87 -4.66
N HIS A 228 -18.77 -9.04 -5.29
CA HIS A 228 -19.02 -10.31 -4.61
C HIS A 228 -17.92 -10.65 -3.60
N ASN A 229 -16.69 -10.18 -3.80
CA ASN A 229 -15.64 -10.32 -2.79
C ASN A 229 -15.84 -9.27 -1.70
N PRO A 230 -16.02 -9.64 -0.41
CA PRO A 230 -16.14 -8.69 0.69
C PRO A 230 -14.97 -7.69 0.74
N CYS A 231 -13.74 -8.13 0.44
CA CYS A 231 -12.53 -7.32 0.59
C CYS A 231 -12.25 -6.36 -0.57
N HIS A 232 -13.13 -6.30 -1.59
CA HIS A 232 -12.94 -5.38 -2.71
C HIS A 232 -13.01 -3.91 -2.24
N ALA A 233 -11.97 -3.13 -2.55
CA ALA A 233 -11.68 -1.86 -1.90
C ALA A 233 -12.75 -0.78 -2.09
N PRO A 234 -13.32 -0.55 -3.30
CA PRO A 234 -14.31 0.51 -3.52
C PRO A 234 -15.46 0.56 -2.50
N GLN A 235 -16.20 -0.52 -2.27
CA GLN A 235 -17.33 -0.45 -1.33
C GLN A 235 -16.88 -0.15 0.10
N ASN A 236 -15.75 -0.72 0.53
CA ASN A 236 -15.23 -0.56 1.88
C ASN A 236 -14.72 0.87 2.14
N HIS A 237 -14.16 1.53 1.13
CA HIS A 237 -13.84 2.96 1.21
C HIS A 237 -15.11 3.81 1.37
N GLY A 238 -16.16 3.50 0.59
CA GLY A 238 -17.47 4.13 0.76
C GLY A 238 -17.99 3.96 2.19
N PHE A 239 -17.96 2.74 2.73
CA PHE A 239 -18.41 2.43 4.08
C PHE A 239 -17.64 3.15 5.18
N THR A 240 -16.33 3.26 5.03
CA THR A 240 -15.45 3.99 5.96
C THR A 240 -15.83 5.48 5.98
N ILE A 241 -16.05 6.10 4.82
CA ILE A 241 -16.50 7.49 4.71
C ILE A 241 -17.91 7.68 5.27
N LEU A 242 -18.85 6.77 5.00
CA LEU A 242 -20.19 6.80 5.59
C LEU A 242 -20.12 6.72 7.12
N GLY A 243 -19.33 5.80 7.67
CA GLY A 243 -19.12 5.70 9.12
C GLY A 243 -18.61 7.00 9.71
N TRP A 244 -17.59 7.60 9.09
CA TRP A 244 -16.98 8.84 9.56
C TRP A 244 -17.96 10.02 9.57
N LEU A 245 -18.66 10.24 8.46
CA LEU A 245 -19.48 11.44 8.28
C LEU A 245 -20.85 11.33 8.97
N TYR A 246 -21.43 10.14 9.08
CA TYR A 246 -22.75 9.96 9.71
C TYR A 246 -22.69 9.70 11.22
N GLY A 247 -21.51 9.41 11.77
CA GLY A 247 -21.34 9.13 13.19
C GLY A 247 -21.20 10.39 14.05
N ALA A 248 -21.81 10.38 15.23
CA ALA A 248 -21.80 11.51 16.16
C ALA A 248 -20.53 11.57 17.01
N ASP A 249 -20.04 10.42 17.47
CA ASP A 249 -18.86 10.30 18.34
C ASP A 249 -17.92 9.18 17.87
N PHE A 250 -16.79 9.00 18.55
CA PHE A 250 -15.79 7.99 18.21
C PHE A 250 -16.39 6.59 18.04
N GLY A 251 -17.24 6.15 18.98
CA GLY A 251 -17.81 4.82 18.95
C GLY A 251 -18.88 4.67 17.87
N ASP A 252 -19.76 5.66 17.76
CA ASP A 252 -20.83 5.66 16.76
C ASP A 252 -20.29 5.69 15.31
N LYS A 253 -19.18 6.41 15.07
CA LYS A 253 -18.49 6.42 13.77
C LYS A 253 -17.96 5.04 13.39
N LEU A 254 -17.25 4.39 14.32
CA LEU A 254 -16.72 3.04 14.10
C LEU A 254 -17.83 2.01 13.91
N CYS A 255 -18.84 2.03 14.78
CA CYS A 255 -19.99 1.14 14.65
C CYS A 255 -20.71 1.35 13.32
N LYS A 256 -20.91 2.58 12.84
CA LYS A 256 -21.53 2.82 11.53
C LYS A 256 -20.68 2.33 10.36
N ALA A 257 -19.34 2.42 10.41
CA ALA A 257 -18.48 1.82 9.39
C ALA A 257 -18.63 0.29 9.39
N VAL A 258 -18.44 -0.33 10.56
CA VAL A 258 -18.54 -1.80 10.74
C VAL A 258 -19.95 -2.32 10.41
N ASN A 259 -20.99 -1.55 10.74
CA ASN A 259 -22.38 -1.92 10.45
C ASN A 259 -22.72 -1.93 8.96
N CYS A 260 -21.85 -1.39 8.10
CA CYS A 260 -21.98 -1.60 6.66
C CYS A 260 -21.63 -3.03 6.23
N GLY A 261 -21.00 -3.86 7.06
CA GLY A 261 -20.57 -5.22 6.72
C GLY A 261 -19.35 -5.24 5.78
N TYR A 262 -19.16 -6.37 5.09
CA TYR A 262 -18.06 -6.65 4.16
C TYR A 262 -16.72 -6.78 4.87
N ASP A 263 -15.79 -5.86 4.68
CA ASP A 263 -14.43 -5.95 5.23
C ASP A 263 -14.33 -5.13 6.51
N THR A 264 -15.02 -5.61 7.54
CA THR A 264 -15.40 -4.80 8.70
C THR A 264 -14.24 -4.46 9.62
N ASP A 265 -13.26 -5.34 9.75
CA ASP A 265 -12.03 -5.08 10.49
C ASP A 265 -11.21 -3.98 9.81
N CYS A 266 -11.00 -4.07 8.49
CA CYS A 266 -10.28 -3.09 7.69
C CYS A 266 -10.94 -1.70 7.77
N THR A 267 -12.25 -1.62 7.53
CA THR A 267 -13.00 -0.35 7.59
C THR A 267 -13.02 0.24 9.01
N GLY A 268 -13.15 -0.61 10.03
CA GLY A 268 -13.04 -0.20 11.42
C GLY A 268 -11.64 0.32 11.76
N ALA A 269 -10.60 -0.42 11.36
CA ALA A 269 -9.20 -0.14 11.65
C ALA A 269 -8.76 1.20 11.04
N THR A 270 -8.98 1.40 9.73
CA THR A 270 -8.62 2.64 9.04
C THR A 270 -9.43 3.84 9.56
N LEU A 271 -10.72 3.69 9.86
CA LEU A 271 -11.46 4.80 10.50
C LEU A 271 -10.94 5.07 11.92
N GLY A 272 -10.58 4.02 12.66
CA GLY A 272 -10.03 4.10 14.00
C GLY A 272 -8.71 4.86 14.03
N SER A 273 -7.79 4.57 13.12
CA SER A 273 -6.51 5.27 12.99
C SER A 273 -6.71 6.75 12.66
N VAL A 274 -7.54 7.08 11.67
CA VAL A 274 -7.90 8.47 11.32
C VAL A 274 -8.46 9.22 12.53
N LEU A 275 -9.42 8.65 13.25
CA LEU A 275 -10.01 9.27 14.44
C LEU A 275 -8.99 9.42 15.58
N GLY A 276 -8.07 8.46 15.70
CA GLY A 276 -6.93 8.52 16.63
C GLY A 276 -6.01 9.70 16.33
N ILE A 277 -5.60 9.89 15.07
CA ILE A 277 -4.75 11.02 14.66
C ILE A 277 -5.47 12.36 14.90
N LEU A 278 -6.76 12.44 14.60
CA LEU A 278 -7.55 13.66 14.76
C LEU A 278 -7.72 14.08 16.22
N GLY A 279 -7.99 13.11 17.10
CA GLY A 279 -8.33 13.36 18.49
C GLY A 279 -7.17 13.22 19.48
N GLY A 280 -6.05 12.64 19.05
CA GLY A 280 -5.03 12.14 19.97
C GLY A 280 -5.63 11.12 20.96
N THR A 281 -4.90 10.79 22.02
CA THR A 281 -5.39 9.83 23.02
C THR A 281 -6.67 10.34 23.70
N LYS A 282 -6.82 11.66 23.83
CA LYS A 282 -8.02 12.31 24.40
C LYS A 282 -9.30 12.10 23.58
N GLY A 283 -9.16 11.84 22.28
CA GLY A 283 -10.29 11.55 21.39
C GLY A 283 -10.85 10.13 21.53
N ILE A 284 -10.14 9.23 22.20
CA ILE A 284 -10.50 7.82 22.35
C ILE A 284 -11.10 7.60 23.75
N PRO A 285 -12.42 7.33 23.87
CA PRO A 285 -13.04 7.13 25.17
C PRO A 285 -12.51 5.88 25.89
N ASP A 286 -12.32 5.96 27.21
CA ASP A 286 -11.75 4.87 28.02
C ASP A 286 -12.45 3.52 27.83
N ARG A 287 -13.78 3.52 27.69
CA ARG A 287 -14.58 2.31 27.47
C ARG A 287 -14.16 1.53 26.23
N TRP A 288 -13.61 2.18 25.20
CA TRP A 288 -13.17 1.54 23.96
C TRP A 288 -11.75 0.98 24.06
N ARG A 289 -10.84 1.66 24.77
CA ARG A 289 -9.45 1.20 24.92
C ARG A 289 -9.24 0.16 26.03
N GLN A 290 -10.02 0.22 27.12
CA GLN A 290 -9.86 -0.69 28.28
C GLN A 290 -9.98 -2.18 27.92
N PRO A 291 -10.93 -2.63 27.08
CA PRO A 291 -11.06 -4.05 26.72
C PRO A 291 -9.92 -4.59 25.83
N ILE A 292 -9.24 -3.70 25.10
CA ILE A 292 -8.21 -4.04 24.10
C ILE A 292 -6.81 -4.02 24.73
N GLY A 293 -6.54 -3.03 25.59
CA GLY A 293 -5.20 -2.76 26.09
C GLY A 293 -4.26 -2.19 25.03
N GLU A 294 -2.96 -2.24 25.32
CA GLU A 294 -1.91 -1.64 24.47
C GLU A 294 -0.94 -2.67 23.87
N THR A 295 -1.14 -3.96 24.17
CA THR A 295 -0.27 -5.04 23.69
C THR A 295 -0.49 -5.26 22.19
N ILE A 296 0.61 -5.47 21.46
CA ILE A 296 0.57 -5.91 20.06
C ILE A 296 0.47 -7.44 20.03
N VAL A 297 -0.51 -7.94 19.28
CA VAL A 297 -0.75 -9.38 19.13
C VAL A 297 -0.58 -9.71 17.66
N LEU A 298 0.49 -10.41 17.32
CA LEU A 298 0.76 -10.79 15.93
C LEU A 298 -0.13 -11.95 15.48
N HIS A 299 -0.49 -11.92 14.21
CA HIS A 299 -1.00 -13.09 13.53
C HIS A 299 0.09 -14.15 13.40
N LYS A 300 -0.29 -15.42 13.47
CA LYS A 300 0.64 -16.57 13.40
C LYS A 300 1.39 -16.70 12.07
N PHE A 301 1.08 -15.87 11.07
CA PHE A 301 1.73 -15.87 9.75
C PHE A 301 2.78 -14.76 9.62
N THR A 302 2.85 -13.84 10.56
CA THR A 302 3.93 -12.87 10.66
C THR A 302 5.20 -13.58 11.10
N GLY A 303 6.25 -13.46 10.31
CA GLY A 303 7.60 -13.89 10.68
C GLY A 303 8.20 -12.99 11.76
N ASP A 304 9.35 -13.40 12.28
CA ASP A 304 10.05 -12.66 13.33
C ASP A 304 10.70 -11.37 12.79
N CYS A 305 9.92 -10.29 12.75
CA CYS A 305 10.36 -8.96 12.34
C CYS A 305 10.80 -8.07 13.50
N ASP A 306 11.13 -8.65 14.68
CA ASP A 306 11.41 -7.89 15.90
C ASP A 306 10.25 -6.92 16.20
N ALA A 307 9.02 -7.45 16.24
CA ALA A 307 7.82 -6.66 16.41
C ALA A 307 7.81 -5.92 17.77
N PRO A 308 7.35 -4.66 17.83
CA PRO A 308 7.18 -3.96 19.10
C PRO A 308 6.22 -4.72 20.02
N LYS A 309 6.49 -4.73 21.33
CA LYS A 309 5.66 -5.46 22.30
C LYS A 309 4.30 -4.80 22.57
N ASP A 310 4.26 -3.48 22.43
CA ASP A 310 3.12 -2.63 22.75
C ASP A 310 3.11 -1.38 21.86
N ILE A 311 1.98 -0.68 21.89
CA ILE A 311 1.77 0.54 21.10
C ILE A 311 2.79 1.62 21.49
N ALA A 312 3.18 1.73 22.76
CA ALA A 312 4.16 2.72 23.20
C ALA A 312 5.54 2.50 22.56
N GLU A 313 5.99 1.25 22.47
CA GLU A 313 7.21 0.89 21.77
C GLU A 313 7.10 1.14 20.26
N LEU A 314 5.98 0.78 19.64
CA LEU A 314 5.71 1.05 18.24
C LEU A 314 5.80 2.56 17.96
N THR A 315 5.11 3.40 18.74
CA THR A 315 5.17 4.86 18.63
C THR A 315 6.60 5.40 18.72
N ARG A 316 7.39 4.95 19.69
CA ARG A 316 8.79 5.42 19.83
C ARG A 316 9.64 5.04 18.63
N ARG A 317 9.46 3.83 18.08
CA ARG A 317 10.22 3.35 16.91
C ARG A 317 9.80 4.10 15.65
N THR A 318 8.51 4.31 15.44
CA THR A 318 7.98 5.16 14.35
C THR A 318 8.51 6.58 14.45
N GLU A 319 8.60 7.17 15.65
CA GLU A 319 9.17 8.51 15.85
C GLU A 319 10.63 8.61 15.40
N VAL A 320 11.45 7.58 15.67
CA VAL A 320 12.85 7.54 15.22
C VAL A 320 12.91 7.61 13.70
N VAL A 321 12.08 6.83 13.01
CA VAL A 321 12.00 6.85 11.54
C VAL A 321 11.49 8.20 11.03
N ALA A 322 10.43 8.75 11.62
CA ALA A 322 9.88 10.06 11.21
C ALA A 322 10.90 11.19 11.34
N LYS A 323 11.71 11.18 12.42
CA LYS A 323 12.80 12.14 12.63
C LYS A 323 13.93 12.03 11.61
N ALA A 324 14.12 10.86 11.01
CA ALA A 324 15.00 10.69 9.86
C ALA A 324 14.30 11.06 8.54
N MET A 325 13.01 10.76 8.42
CA MET A 325 12.22 10.92 7.20
C MET A 325 12.02 12.39 6.83
N LEU A 326 11.49 13.21 7.75
CA LEU A 326 11.15 14.60 7.41
C LEU A 326 12.37 15.40 6.91
N PRO A 327 13.53 15.43 7.61
CA PRO A 327 14.68 16.20 7.14
C PRO A 327 15.30 15.66 5.85
N ALA A 328 15.16 14.36 5.58
CA ALA A 328 15.77 13.73 4.41
C ALA A 328 14.88 13.81 3.16
N ARG A 329 13.55 13.84 3.31
CA ARG A 329 12.62 13.61 2.21
C ARG A 329 11.42 14.56 2.14
N SER A 330 11.07 15.24 3.23
CA SER A 330 9.97 16.21 3.19
C SER A 330 10.48 17.60 2.83
N ASP A 331 9.81 18.24 1.89
CA ASP A 331 9.99 19.64 1.54
C ASP A 331 8.85 20.51 2.07
N ALA A 332 7.87 19.90 2.75
CA ALA A 332 6.65 20.54 3.22
C ALA A 332 6.54 20.63 4.74
N ALA A 333 7.12 19.68 5.50
CA ALA A 333 6.91 19.56 6.93
C ALA A 333 8.23 19.41 7.72
N GLU A 334 8.27 19.99 8.92
CA GLU A 334 9.38 19.85 9.85
C GLU A 334 8.91 19.71 11.30
N PHE A 335 9.74 19.07 12.13
CA PHE A 335 9.47 18.99 13.57
C PHE A 335 9.73 20.33 14.27
N ALA A 336 8.82 20.68 15.16
CA ALA A 336 8.81 21.93 15.90
C ALA A 336 8.37 21.73 17.36
N ARG A 337 8.33 22.84 18.11
CA ARG A 337 7.82 22.82 19.49
C ARG A 337 6.30 22.72 19.57
N LYS A 338 5.60 23.22 18.56
CA LYS A 338 4.13 23.24 18.50
C LYS A 338 3.67 22.91 17.09
N THR A 339 2.56 22.21 17.00
CA THR A 339 1.90 21.95 15.73
C THR A 339 1.29 23.24 15.19
N GLN A 340 1.56 23.54 13.92
CA GLN A 340 0.98 24.67 13.21
C GLN A 340 0.68 24.26 11.78
N ALA A 341 -0.61 24.33 11.42
CA ALA A 341 -1.06 24.17 10.04
C ALA A 341 -0.46 25.26 9.15
N PRO A 342 -0.24 24.97 7.85
CA PRO A 342 0.22 26.00 6.92
C PRO A 342 -0.86 27.08 6.76
N ALA A 343 -0.44 28.33 6.57
CA ALA A 343 -1.38 29.42 6.32
C ALA A 343 -2.13 29.25 4.98
N ASP A 344 -1.48 28.62 4.02
CA ASP A 344 -2.05 28.22 2.74
C ASP A 344 -2.10 26.69 2.64
N LEU A 345 -3.32 26.14 2.67
CA LEU A 345 -3.55 24.71 2.56
C LEU A 345 -3.16 24.13 1.20
N SER A 346 -2.92 24.96 0.17
CA SER A 346 -2.43 24.49 -1.14
C SER A 346 -1.18 23.63 -1.04
N THR A 347 -0.34 23.86 -0.02
CA THR A 347 0.85 23.05 0.29
C THR A 347 0.48 21.58 0.56
N LEU A 348 -0.66 21.31 1.20
CA LEU A 348 -1.17 19.95 1.46
C LEU A 348 -1.89 19.33 0.25
N PHE A 349 -2.27 20.15 -0.74
CA PHE A 349 -2.84 19.73 -2.03
C PHE A 349 -1.80 19.58 -3.14
N ARG A 350 -0.51 19.73 -2.84
CA ARG A 350 0.55 19.34 -3.77
C ARG A 350 0.48 17.85 -4.03
N ASN A 351 0.70 17.41 -5.26
CA ASN A 351 0.61 15.99 -5.63
C ASN A 351 1.68 15.56 -6.63
N GLU A 352 2.76 16.34 -6.80
CA GLU A 352 3.80 16.06 -7.78
C GLU A 352 4.44 14.68 -7.51
N LYS A 353 4.79 14.39 -6.26
CA LYS A 353 5.38 13.09 -5.88
C LYS A 353 4.43 11.91 -6.13
N ALA A 354 3.13 12.10 -5.88
CA ALA A 354 2.11 11.08 -6.13
C ALA A 354 1.94 10.81 -7.63
N LEU A 355 1.95 11.87 -8.46
CA LEU A 355 1.85 11.75 -9.92
C LEU A 355 3.07 11.04 -10.52
N VAL A 356 4.27 11.33 -10.01
CA VAL A 356 5.51 10.64 -10.43
C VAL A 356 5.43 9.15 -10.11
N ALA A 357 4.99 8.80 -8.90
CA ALA A 357 4.80 7.40 -8.53
C ALA A 357 3.78 6.70 -9.45
N LEU A 358 2.63 7.35 -9.70
CA LEU A 358 1.58 6.83 -10.59
C LEU A 358 1.98 6.72 -12.07
N ALA A 359 2.98 7.48 -12.52
CA ALA A 359 3.47 7.42 -13.90
C ALA A 359 4.32 6.17 -14.19
N ARG A 360 4.79 5.47 -13.16
CA ARG A 360 5.61 4.25 -13.33
C ARG A 360 4.77 3.09 -13.84
N ASP A 361 5.35 2.37 -14.79
CA ASP A 361 4.69 1.26 -15.49
C ASP A 361 4.41 0.07 -14.56
N PRO A 362 3.14 -0.31 -14.31
CA PRO A 362 2.81 -1.49 -13.49
C PRO A 362 3.24 -2.81 -14.15
N MET A 363 3.50 -2.81 -15.46
CA MET A 363 4.00 -3.96 -16.22
C MET A 363 5.53 -3.94 -16.36
N SER A 364 6.23 -3.38 -15.39
CA SER A 364 7.69 -3.39 -15.32
C SER A 364 8.20 -4.15 -14.09
N ALA A 365 9.48 -4.51 -14.09
CA ALA A 365 10.21 -4.85 -12.88
C ALA A 365 11.31 -3.80 -12.67
N ILE A 366 11.47 -3.32 -11.44
CA ILE A 366 12.43 -2.25 -11.11
C ILE A 366 13.46 -2.76 -10.12
N GLU A 367 14.74 -2.59 -10.43
CA GLU A 367 15.85 -2.86 -9.52
C GLU A 367 16.67 -1.59 -9.28
N ARG A 368 16.94 -1.30 -8.00
CA ARG A 368 17.74 -0.15 -7.58
C ARG A 368 19.22 -0.56 -7.51
N VAL A 369 20.06 0.06 -8.32
CA VAL A 369 21.51 -0.17 -8.37
C VAL A 369 22.24 1.15 -8.29
N GLU A 370 23.12 1.30 -7.28
CA GLU A 370 23.94 2.51 -7.08
C GLU A 370 23.16 3.84 -7.08
N GLY A 371 21.92 3.81 -6.58
CA GLY A 371 21.05 5.00 -6.53
C GLY A 371 20.23 5.25 -7.80
N TYR A 372 20.27 4.37 -8.80
CA TYR A 372 19.48 4.45 -10.03
C TYR A 372 18.47 3.30 -10.10
N ASP A 373 17.26 3.59 -10.57
CA ASP A 373 16.26 2.58 -10.88
C ASP A 373 16.43 2.11 -12.32
N ILE A 374 16.73 0.83 -12.49
CA ILE A 374 16.72 0.16 -13.79
C ILE A 374 15.37 -0.54 -13.91
N ALA A 375 14.54 -0.10 -14.86
CA ALA A 375 13.25 -0.71 -15.13
C ALA A 375 13.29 -1.55 -16.40
N LEU A 376 12.92 -2.84 -16.29
CA LEU A 376 12.61 -3.66 -17.45
C LEU A 376 11.09 -3.61 -17.68
N HIS A 377 10.69 -2.97 -18.78
CA HIS A 377 9.30 -2.94 -19.24
C HIS A 377 9.01 -4.20 -20.04
N TYR A 378 8.01 -4.97 -19.62
CA TYR A 378 7.64 -6.19 -20.33
C TYR A 378 6.80 -5.92 -21.58
N CYS A 379 6.32 -4.69 -21.79
CA CYS A 379 5.44 -4.29 -22.90
C CYS A 379 4.25 -5.26 -23.08
N GLY A 380 3.68 -5.72 -21.97
CA GLY A 380 2.70 -6.81 -21.89
C GLY A 380 3.07 -7.81 -20.78
N GLU A 381 2.75 -9.09 -20.99
CA GLU A 381 3.04 -10.13 -20.00
C GLU A 381 4.55 -10.37 -19.84
N PRO A 382 5.06 -10.77 -18.65
CA PRO A 382 6.46 -11.13 -18.44
C PRO A 382 6.84 -12.51 -19.02
N VAL A 383 6.27 -12.88 -20.17
CA VAL A 383 6.32 -14.24 -20.73
C VAL A 383 6.86 -14.21 -22.16
N LEU A 384 7.91 -14.99 -22.44
CA LEU A 384 8.33 -15.30 -23.81
C LEU A 384 7.74 -16.64 -24.24
N ARG A 385 7.14 -16.69 -25.44
CA ARG A 385 6.58 -17.92 -26.01
C ARG A 385 7.48 -18.45 -27.13
N PRO A 386 7.74 -19.77 -27.21
CA PRO A 386 8.55 -20.35 -28.27
C PRO A 386 8.10 -19.93 -29.67
N GLY A 387 9.04 -19.43 -30.49
CA GLY A 387 8.80 -18.97 -31.86
C GLY A 387 8.06 -17.62 -32.00
N ILE A 388 7.63 -17.00 -30.90
CA ILE A 388 6.87 -15.74 -30.92
C ILE A 388 7.79 -14.60 -30.44
N ALA A 389 7.83 -13.51 -31.21
CA ALA A 389 8.56 -12.31 -30.82
C ALA A 389 7.93 -11.65 -29.60
N LYS A 390 8.78 -11.22 -28.66
CA LYS A 390 8.39 -10.40 -27.52
C LYS A 390 9.12 -9.07 -27.56
N ARG A 391 8.39 -7.97 -27.46
CA ARG A 391 8.99 -6.65 -27.20
C ARG A 391 9.25 -6.49 -25.71
N ILE A 392 10.38 -5.89 -25.38
CA ILE A 392 10.71 -5.33 -24.07
C ILE A 392 11.37 -3.97 -24.26
N SER A 393 11.39 -3.15 -23.22
CA SER A 393 12.24 -1.96 -23.19
C SER A 393 12.90 -1.78 -21.83
N VAL A 394 13.97 -0.99 -21.78
CA VAL A 394 14.71 -0.68 -20.56
C VAL A 394 14.72 0.83 -20.36
N THR A 395 14.43 1.28 -19.16
CA THR A 395 14.68 2.68 -18.79
C THR A 395 15.56 2.73 -17.55
N VAL A 396 16.30 3.84 -17.42
CA VAL A 396 17.03 4.15 -16.20
C VAL A 396 16.58 5.52 -15.72
N THR A 397 16.21 5.60 -14.45
CA THR A 397 15.89 6.87 -13.80
C THR A 397 16.77 7.06 -12.58
N GLN A 398 17.09 8.31 -12.30
CA GLN A 398 17.61 8.72 -11.00
C GLN A 398 16.43 9.24 -10.17
N PRO A 399 16.01 8.52 -9.12
CA PRO A 399 14.98 9.01 -8.22
C PRO A 399 15.44 10.30 -7.57
N ALA A 400 14.63 11.36 -7.72
CA ALA A 400 14.80 12.62 -7.02
C ALA A 400 13.56 12.90 -6.15
N PRO A 401 13.62 13.89 -5.23
CA PRO A 401 12.51 14.13 -4.30
C PRO A 401 11.16 14.38 -4.97
N ASP A 402 11.13 15.09 -6.10
CA ASP A 402 9.90 15.58 -6.74
C ASP A 402 9.69 15.05 -8.17
N GLU A 403 10.67 14.35 -8.74
CA GLU A 403 10.61 13.73 -10.06
C GLU A 403 11.56 12.54 -10.15
N ASP A 404 11.23 11.58 -11.00
CA ASP A 404 12.21 10.60 -11.48
C ASP A 404 12.93 11.22 -12.67
N ILE A 405 14.22 11.51 -12.52
CA ILE A 405 15.02 12.14 -13.58
C ILE A 405 15.40 11.05 -14.58
N PRO A 406 14.89 11.09 -15.83
CA PRO A 406 15.28 10.11 -16.84
C PRO A 406 16.76 10.25 -17.17
N VAL A 407 17.45 9.12 -17.27
CA VAL A 407 18.85 9.07 -17.72
C VAL A 407 18.87 8.86 -19.22
N GLU A 408 19.53 9.74 -19.95
CA GLU A 408 19.79 9.57 -21.38
C GLU A 408 20.89 8.51 -21.57
N LEU A 409 20.49 7.33 -22.06
CA LEU A 409 21.38 6.18 -22.21
C LEU A 409 22.18 6.27 -23.51
N GLU A 410 23.49 6.00 -23.42
CA GLU A 410 24.35 5.85 -24.60
C GLU A 410 24.20 4.45 -25.22
N SER A 411 24.03 3.44 -24.37
CA SER A 411 23.76 2.06 -24.81
C SER A 411 23.14 1.22 -23.70
N VAL A 412 22.36 0.22 -24.11
CA VAL A 412 21.86 -0.86 -23.25
C VAL A 412 22.31 -2.20 -23.83
N GLY A 413 22.95 -3.03 -23.01
CA GLY A 413 23.34 -4.38 -23.35
C GLY A 413 22.44 -5.40 -22.65
N LEU A 414 22.05 -6.45 -23.37
CA LEU A 414 21.31 -7.59 -22.83
C LEU A 414 22.17 -8.85 -22.82
N GLU A 415 22.26 -9.50 -21.67
CA GLU A 415 22.77 -10.87 -21.53
C GLU A 415 21.59 -11.83 -21.60
N LEU A 416 21.49 -12.56 -22.71
CA LEU A 416 20.36 -13.45 -23.00
C LEU A 416 20.66 -14.90 -22.59
N PRO A 417 19.62 -15.67 -22.24
CA PRO A 417 19.72 -17.13 -22.14
C PRO A 417 20.23 -17.76 -23.44
N HIS A 418 20.91 -18.90 -23.32
CA HIS A 418 21.45 -19.63 -24.48
C HIS A 418 20.37 -19.95 -25.52
N GLY A 419 20.63 -19.59 -26.78
CA GLY A 419 19.75 -19.86 -27.92
C GLY A 419 18.65 -18.80 -28.15
N TRP A 420 18.63 -17.73 -27.35
CA TRP A 420 17.77 -16.58 -27.60
C TRP A 420 18.46 -15.62 -28.57
N THR A 421 17.66 -14.94 -29.37
CA THR A 421 18.11 -13.86 -30.25
C THR A 421 17.41 -12.56 -29.88
N MET A 422 18.06 -11.46 -30.23
CA MET A 422 17.57 -10.11 -30.00
C MET A 422 17.75 -9.27 -31.26
N GLU A 423 16.75 -8.46 -31.57
CA GLU A 423 16.75 -7.46 -32.63
C GLU A 423 16.36 -6.10 -32.05
N ILE A 424 16.91 -5.02 -32.61
CA ILE A 424 16.49 -3.64 -32.28
C ILE A 424 15.44 -3.22 -33.32
N PRO A 425 14.18 -2.94 -32.93
CA PRO A 425 13.05 -2.77 -33.86
C PRO A 425 13.16 -1.59 -34.83
N SER A 426 13.97 -0.57 -34.52
CA SER A 426 14.25 0.56 -35.41
C SER A 426 15.62 1.18 -35.10
N PRO A 427 16.43 1.58 -36.10
CA PRO A 427 17.65 2.35 -35.87
C PRO A 427 17.42 3.73 -35.24
N LEU A 428 16.17 4.22 -35.26
CA LEU A 428 15.76 5.48 -34.62
C LEU A 428 15.29 5.29 -33.18
N SER A 429 15.18 4.05 -32.68
CA SER A 429 14.98 3.81 -31.25
C SER A 429 16.26 4.17 -30.50
N HIS A 430 16.15 4.60 -29.24
CA HIS A 430 17.29 5.00 -28.42
C HIS A 430 18.16 3.80 -27.96
N GLY A 431 18.04 2.65 -28.62
CA GLY A 431 18.76 1.41 -28.28
C GLY A 431 18.28 0.75 -26.99
N ASP A 432 17.14 1.18 -26.49
CA ASP A 432 16.49 0.78 -25.24
C ASP A 432 15.26 -0.13 -25.46
N ASP A 433 14.81 -0.26 -26.71
CA ASP A 433 13.78 -1.17 -27.17
C ASP A 433 14.37 -2.43 -27.81
N PHE A 434 13.82 -3.60 -27.46
CA PHE A 434 14.31 -4.90 -27.97
C PHE A 434 13.18 -5.83 -28.36
N ILE A 435 13.41 -6.63 -29.41
CA ILE A 435 12.58 -7.78 -29.77
C ILE A 435 13.36 -9.05 -29.47
N LEU A 436 12.85 -9.86 -28.54
CA LEU A 436 13.41 -11.16 -28.18
C LEU A 436 12.70 -12.29 -28.92
N ARG A 437 13.46 -13.31 -29.34
CA ARG A 437 12.95 -14.57 -29.91
C ARG A 437 13.73 -15.76 -29.40
N ALA A 438 13.07 -16.91 -29.27
CA ALA A 438 13.70 -18.18 -28.97
C ALA A 438 12.82 -19.35 -29.43
N ASP A 439 13.43 -20.42 -29.97
CA ASP A 439 12.70 -21.64 -30.34
C ASP A 439 12.37 -22.53 -29.14
N LYS A 440 13.15 -22.40 -28.06
CA LYS A 440 12.95 -23.11 -26.80
C LYS A 440 13.07 -22.10 -25.66
N VAL A 441 12.09 -22.11 -24.77
CA VAL A 441 12.02 -21.20 -23.62
C VAL A 441 11.83 -22.07 -22.38
N ALA A 442 12.76 -21.97 -21.43
CA ALA A 442 12.60 -22.65 -20.15
C ALA A 442 11.52 -21.95 -19.32
N ASP A 443 11.01 -22.62 -18.30
CA ASP A 443 9.92 -22.10 -17.47
C ASP A 443 10.30 -20.81 -16.73
N ARG A 444 11.58 -20.68 -16.33
CA ARG A 444 12.14 -19.47 -15.73
C ARG A 444 13.48 -19.16 -16.39
N ASN A 445 13.65 -17.91 -16.81
CA ASN A 445 14.85 -17.44 -17.49
C ASN A 445 15.31 -16.14 -16.86
N SER A 446 16.62 -15.94 -16.80
CA SER A 446 17.21 -14.68 -16.34
C SER A 446 17.72 -13.87 -17.53
N LEU A 447 17.45 -12.58 -17.51
CA LEU A 447 17.92 -11.59 -18.46
C LEU A 447 18.84 -10.62 -17.70
N GLY A 448 20.11 -10.55 -18.07
CA GLY A 448 21.00 -9.49 -17.56
C GLY A 448 20.81 -8.22 -18.37
N VAL A 449 20.66 -7.09 -17.71
CA VAL A 449 20.57 -5.76 -18.34
C VAL A 449 21.76 -4.94 -17.85
N THR A 450 22.47 -4.31 -18.77
CA THR A 450 23.56 -3.37 -18.45
C THR A 450 23.33 -2.06 -19.18
N ALA A 451 23.20 -0.96 -18.44
CA ALA A 451 22.96 0.38 -18.97
C ALA A 451 24.21 1.26 -18.81
N ARG A 452 24.54 2.05 -19.83
CA ARG A 452 25.72 2.92 -19.86
C ARG A 452 25.39 4.34 -20.27
N TRP A 453 25.96 5.32 -19.57
CA TRP A 453 25.88 6.75 -19.88
C TRP A 453 27.01 7.52 -19.19
N GLY A 454 27.59 8.53 -19.83
CA GLY A 454 28.51 9.47 -19.18
C GLY A 454 29.69 8.80 -18.47
N GLY A 455 30.17 7.66 -18.98
CA GLY A 455 31.24 6.85 -18.36
C GLY A 455 30.82 5.99 -17.15
N ARG A 456 29.53 5.95 -16.81
CA ARG A 456 28.95 5.04 -15.80
C ARG A 456 28.40 3.78 -16.45
N GLU A 457 28.38 2.71 -15.68
CA GLU A 457 27.81 1.41 -16.04
C GLU A 457 27.11 0.84 -14.81
N VAL A 458 25.84 0.45 -14.97
CA VAL A 458 25.08 -0.28 -13.93
C VAL A 458 24.40 -1.49 -14.55
N SER A 459 24.28 -2.56 -13.78
CA SER A 459 23.69 -3.82 -14.24
C SER A 459 22.71 -4.41 -13.23
N ALA A 460 21.63 -5.01 -13.74
CA ALA A 460 20.65 -5.74 -12.95
C ALA A 460 20.16 -6.99 -13.69
N GLY A 461 19.70 -7.99 -12.94
CA GLY A 461 19.11 -9.21 -13.46
C GLY A 461 17.59 -9.19 -13.34
N PHE A 462 16.90 -9.60 -14.40
CA PHE A 462 15.45 -9.65 -14.46
C PHE A 462 14.96 -11.05 -14.86
N THR A 463 13.70 -11.36 -14.55
CA THR A 463 13.11 -12.65 -14.89
C THR A 463 12.16 -12.54 -16.08
N ILE A 464 12.29 -13.44 -17.05
CA ILE A 464 11.27 -13.69 -18.08
C ILE A 464 10.80 -15.13 -17.96
N LEU A 465 9.49 -15.31 -17.86
CA LEU A 465 8.87 -16.62 -17.72
C LEU A 465 8.69 -17.30 -19.08
N GLY A 466 8.73 -18.64 -19.08
CA GLY A 466 8.22 -19.47 -20.16
C GLY A 466 6.73 -19.81 -19.96
N PRO A 467 6.08 -20.40 -20.98
CA PRO A 467 4.66 -20.73 -20.91
C PRO A 467 4.32 -21.74 -19.79
N GLY A 468 5.27 -22.58 -19.35
CA GLY A 468 5.01 -23.53 -18.26
C GLY A 468 4.82 -22.88 -16.89
N GLU A 469 5.37 -21.67 -16.66
CA GLU A 469 5.16 -20.87 -15.45
C GLU A 469 4.06 -19.80 -15.62
N ALA A 470 3.47 -19.70 -16.81
CA ALA A 470 2.42 -18.74 -17.17
C ALA A 470 1.18 -19.46 -17.72
N GLN A 471 0.69 -20.44 -16.96
CA GLN A 471 -0.48 -21.25 -17.31
C GLN A 471 -1.81 -20.55 -16.98
N GLY A 472 -1.77 -19.35 -16.39
CA GLY A 472 -2.91 -18.71 -15.79
C GLY A 472 -3.21 -19.28 -14.41
N TYR A 473 -4.13 -18.62 -13.71
CA TYR A 473 -4.67 -19.09 -12.44
C TYR A 473 -6.20 -18.94 -12.48
N PRO A 474 -6.99 -19.88 -11.93
CA PRO A 474 -8.44 -19.71 -11.90
C PRO A 474 -8.85 -18.44 -11.15
N CYS A 475 -9.70 -17.62 -11.76
CA CYS A 475 -10.23 -16.44 -11.10
C CYS A 475 -11.06 -16.83 -9.85
N ASN A 476 -11.11 -15.95 -8.85
CA ASN A 476 -11.77 -16.20 -7.56
C ASN A 476 -11.26 -17.42 -6.78
N VAL A 477 -10.08 -17.95 -7.13
CA VAL A 477 -9.40 -18.99 -6.35
C VAL A 477 -8.16 -18.40 -5.72
N ASN A 478 -7.96 -18.70 -4.45
CA ASN A 478 -6.79 -18.27 -3.71
C ASN A 478 -5.59 -19.22 -3.95
N VAL A 479 -4.37 -18.81 -3.60
CA VAL A 479 -3.18 -19.68 -3.67
C VAL A 479 -3.35 -20.94 -2.79
N PRO A 480 -2.64 -22.05 -3.08
CA PRO A 480 -2.78 -23.26 -2.29
C PRO A 480 -2.40 -23.02 -0.83
N ARG A 481 -3.22 -23.56 0.08
CA ARG A 481 -3.04 -23.43 1.54
C ARG A 481 -2.67 -24.75 2.17
N CYS A 482 -2.01 -24.70 3.32
CA CYS A 482 -1.79 -25.85 4.17
C CYS A 482 -3.09 -26.20 4.91
N ASP A 483 -3.57 -27.44 4.76
CA ASP A 483 -4.80 -27.92 5.40
C ASP A 483 -4.79 -27.89 6.94
N LYS A 484 -3.60 -27.77 7.56
CA LYS A 484 -3.43 -27.75 9.02
C LYS A 484 -3.37 -26.34 9.61
N CYS A 485 -2.44 -25.51 9.12
CA CYS A 485 -2.22 -24.18 9.70
C CYS A 485 -2.93 -23.06 8.94
N GLY A 486 -3.39 -23.31 7.71
CA GLY A 486 -3.99 -22.32 6.82
C GLY A 486 -2.98 -21.46 6.05
N ALA A 487 -1.69 -21.50 6.38
CA ALA A 487 -0.66 -20.73 5.70
C ALA A 487 -0.54 -21.10 4.22
N ARG A 488 0.06 -20.22 3.42
CA ARG A 488 0.46 -20.54 2.05
C ARG A 488 1.28 -21.84 2.03
N LYS A 489 0.93 -22.78 1.14
CA LYS A 489 1.45 -24.16 1.18
C LYS A 489 2.98 -24.23 1.12
N GLU A 490 3.60 -23.38 0.30
CA GLU A 490 5.06 -23.30 0.15
C GLU A 490 5.76 -22.49 1.26
N ALA A 491 5.01 -21.92 2.20
CA ALA A 491 5.50 -21.22 3.39
C ALA A 491 4.78 -21.73 4.66
N CYS A 492 4.54 -23.05 4.70
CA CYS A 492 3.81 -23.71 5.77
C CYS A 492 4.53 -23.59 7.13
N VAL A 493 3.81 -23.19 8.18
CA VAL A 493 4.33 -23.02 9.55
C VAL A 493 4.11 -24.23 10.46
N CYS A 494 3.65 -25.38 9.93
CA CYS A 494 3.42 -26.59 10.74
C CYS A 494 4.71 -27.32 11.17
N LYS A 495 5.87 -26.90 10.65
CA LYS A 495 7.18 -27.50 10.91
C LYS A 495 8.30 -26.46 11.09
N ALA A 496 7.93 -25.21 11.39
CA ALA A 496 8.87 -24.20 11.83
C ALA A 496 9.17 -24.39 13.32
#